data_AF-A0A350UPZ2-F1
#
_entry.id   AF-A0A350UPZ2-F1
#
_cell.length_a   1.000
_cell.length_b   1.000
_cell.length_c   1.000
_cell.angle_alpha   90.00
_cell.angle_beta   90.00
_cell.angle_gamma   90.00
#
_symmetry.space_group_name_H-M   'P 1'
#
loop_
_entity.id
_entity.type
_entity.pdbx_description
1 polymer ?
#
loop_
_entity_poly.entity_id
_entity_poly.type
_entity_poly.pdbx_seq_one_letter_code
_entity_poly.pdbx_strand_id
1 'polypeptide(L)'
;MTQLDPHDIPCAICARTSHQTLLTGATPLEPPDFDTRPGELLRSTLRYWVMLCPHCGYAAADLREADARAATLVRSPEYQQRLAAAELPPEARRFAAYAFLLESFDLFADAGWASLHAAWMCDDERHPDAARLCRAD
;
A
#
# COMPACT_ATOMS: atom_id res chain seq x y z
N MET A 1 19.87 10.16 -1.84
CA MET A 1 19.81 9.17 -0.75
C MET A 1 18.43 9.19 -0.12
N THR A 2 17.86 8.02 0.13
CA THR A 2 16.64 7.83 0.93
C THR A 2 16.99 7.34 2.33
N GLN A 3 16.21 7.76 3.32
CA GLN A 3 16.36 7.38 4.72
C GLN A 3 15.15 6.55 5.12
N LEU A 4 15.40 5.32 5.55
CA LEU A 4 14.39 4.36 5.96
C LEU A 4 14.68 3.93 7.40
N ASP A 5 13.73 4.19 8.28
CA ASP A 5 13.90 3.95 9.71
C ASP A 5 12.80 3.01 10.25
N PRO A 6 13.17 1.94 10.98
CA PRO A 6 12.19 1.07 11.62
C PRO A 6 11.54 1.77 12.82
N HIS A 7 10.22 1.63 12.94
CA HIS A 7 9.42 2.20 14.02
C HIS A 7 8.39 1.21 14.53
N ASP A 8 8.09 1.30 15.82
CA ASP A 8 7.00 0.58 16.46
C ASP A 8 5.71 1.39 16.37
N ILE A 9 4.80 0.93 15.51
CA ILE A 9 3.55 1.65 15.22
C ILE A 9 2.35 0.88 15.79
N PRO A 10 1.55 1.49 16.70
CA PRO A 10 0.32 0.90 17.19
C PRO A 10 -0.79 0.99 16.14
N CYS A 11 -1.53 -0.10 15.96
CA CYS A 11 -2.66 -0.15 15.03
C CYS A 11 -3.93 0.44 15.65
N ALA A 12 -4.56 1.41 14.97
CA ALA A 12 -5.82 2.03 15.38
C ALA A 12 -7.00 1.05 15.47
N ILE A 13 -6.94 -0.09 14.76
CA ILE A 13 -8.02 -1.09 14.73
C ILE A 13 -7.89 -2.12 15.85
N CYS A 14 -6.69 -2.69 16.04
CA CYS A 14 -6.50 -3.78 16.99
C CYS A 14 -5.63 -3.44 18.20
N ALA A 15 -5.15 -2.19 18.30
CA ALA A 15 -4.29 -1.66 19.34
C ALA A 15 -2.94 -2.39 19.54
N ARG A 16 -2.62 -3.38 18.72
CA ARG A 16 -1.32 -4.08 18.76
C ARG A 16 -0.28 -3.29 17.99
N THR A 17 0.91 -3.22 18.56
CA THR A 17 2.09 -2.58 17.96
C THR A 17 2.77 -3.55 17.02
N SER A 18 3.24 -3.04 15.88
CA SER A 18 4.03 -3.80 14.91
C SER A 18 5.18 -2.97 14.37
N HIS A 19 6.27 -3.64 14.02
CA HIS A 19 7.42 -3.01 13.37
C HIS A 19 7.06 -2.63 11.93
N GLN A 20 7.21 -1.35 11.61
CA GLN A 20 7.02 -0.80 10.26
C GLN A 20 8.27 -0.03 9.86
N THR A 21 8.59 -0.01 8.56
CA THR A 21 9.70 0.80 8.03
C THR A 21 9.13 2.06 7.42
N LEU A 22 9.60 3.22 7.85
CA LEU A 22 9.11 4.52 7.38
C LEU A 22 10.16 5.22 6.54
N LEU A 23 9.72 5.88 5.47
CA LEU A 23 10.53 6.84 4.73
C LEU A 23 10.59 8.16 5.51
N THR A 24 11.74 8.46 6.10
CA THR A 24 11.95 9.66 6.93
C THR A 24 12.64 10.80 6.17
N GLY A 25 13.19 10.52 4.99
CA GLY A 25 13.78 11.53 4.12
C GLY A 25 14.14 11.03 2.72
N ALA A 26 14.10 11.92 1.73
CA ALA A 26 14.52 11.66 0.34
C ALA A 26 15.14 12.92 -0.30
N THR A 27 16.35 12.81 -0.86
CA THR A 27 17.08 13.91 -1.54
C THR A 27 18.01 13.42 -2.65
N PRO A 28 18.30 14.26 -3.66
CA PRO A 28 17.32 14.86 -4.56
C PRO A 28 16.67 13.78 -5.43
N LEU A 29 15.44 14.03 -5.86
CA LEU A 29 14.64 13.11 -6.66
C LEU A 29 14.95 13.30 -8.13
N GLU A 30 15.23 12.19 -8.81
CA GLU A 30 15.26 12.15 -10.28
C GLU A 30 13.86 12.49 -10.82
N PRO A 31 13.75 13.09 -12.03
CA PRO A 31 12.46 13.30 -12.67
C PRO A 31 11.67 11.98 -12.77
N PRO A 32 10.33 12.03 -12.66
CA PRO A 32 9.51 10.84 -12.82
C PRO A 32 9.56 10.30 -14.25
N ASP A 33 9.25 9.01 -14.41
CA ASP A 33 8.99 8.38 -15.70
C ASP A 33 7.77 9.01 -16.39
N PHE A 34 7.58 8.74 -17.69
CA PHE A 34 6.40 9.22 -18.42
C PHE A 34 5.07 8.68 -17.87
N ASP A 35 5.10 7.54 -17.20
CA ASP A 35 3.94 6.97 -16.50
C ASP A 35 3.80 7.46 -15.06
N THR A 36 4.54 8.52 -14.70
CA THR A 36 4.57 9.19 -13.39
C THR A 36 5.21 8.40 -12.26
N ARG A 37 5.79 7.21 -12.52
CA ARG A 37 6.60 6.54 -11.51
C ARG A 37 7.71 7.46 -11.04
N PRO A 38 7.95 7.54 -9.72
CA PRO A 38 9.10 8.28 -9.22
C PRO A 38 10.40 7.67 -9.77
N GLY A 39 11.46 8.47 -9.81
CA GLY A 39 12.79 7.97 -10.12
C GLY A 39 13.26 6.91 -9.11
N GLU A 40 14.30 6.16 -9.47
CA GLU A 40 14.64 4.87 -8.85
C GLU A 40 14.87 4.96 -7.34
N LEU A 41 15.54 6.03 -6.89
CA LEU A 41 15.81 6.26 -5.47
C LEU A 41 14.55 6.29 -4.61
N LEU A 42 13.45 6.86 -5.13
CA LEU A 42 12.18 6.93 -4.42
C LEU A 42 11.27 5.75 -4.78
N ARG A 43 11.33 5.25 -6.01
CA ARG A 43 10.59 4.06 -6.46
C ARG A 43 10.90 2.83 -5.61
N SER A 44 12.16 2.58 -5.32
CA SER A 44 12.57 1.46 -4.44
C SER A 44 11.96 1.53 -3.03
N THR A 45 11.44 2.70 -2.61
CA THR A 45 10.78 2.88 -1.32
C THR A 45 9.26 2.65 -1.36
N LEU A 46 8.64 2.50 -2.54
CA LEU A 46 7.18 2.35 -2.67
C LEU A 46 6.62 1.26 -1.75
N ARG A 47 7.35 0.15 -1.61
CA ARG A 47 6.97 -1.00 -0.77
C ARG A 47 6.75 -0.67 0.72
N TYR A 48 7.17 0.51 1.16
CA TYR A 48 7.03 1.02 2.52
C TYR A 48 5.97 2.12 2.67
N TRP A 49 5.36 2.57 1.58
CA TRP A 49 4.38 3.67 1.63
C TRP A 49 3.02 3.22 2.17
N VAL A 50 2.74 1.92 2.11
CA VAL A 50 1.56 1.31 2.74
C VAL A 50 2.02 0.29 3.77
N MET A 51 1.67 0.56 5.02
CA MET A 51 1.85 -0.33 6.14
C MET A 51 0.75 -1.39 6.16
N LEU A 52 1.09 -2.59 6.62
CA LEU A 52 0.13 -3.66 6.88
C LEU A 52 0.26 -4.11 8.33
N CYS A 53 -0.83 -4.04 9.08
CA CYS A 53 -0.87 -4.60 10.43
C CYS A 53 -0.83 -6.14 10.34
N PRO A 54 0.22 -6.81 10.83
CA PRO A 54 0.36 -8.26 10.71
C PRO A 54 -0.67 -9.02 11.55
N HIS A 55 -1.37 -8.34 12.46
CA HIS A 55 -2.27 -9.01 13.39
C HIS A 55 -3.75 -8.91 13.06
N CYS A 56 -4.16 -7.91 12.28
CA CYS A 56 -5.57 -7.76 11.88
C CYS A 56 -5.74 -7.57 10.38
N GLY A 57 -4.64 -7.38 9.65
CA GLY A 57 -4.65 -7.19 8.21
C GLY A 57 -4.96 -5.76 7.77
N TYR A 58 -5.14 -4.78 8.68
CA TYR A 58 -5.40 -3.38 8.30
C TYR A 58 -4.24 -2.79 7.49
N ALA A 59 -4.55 -2.29 6.29
CA ALA A 59 -3.61 -1.60 5.41
C ALA A 59 -3.87 -0.09 5.42
N ALA A 60 -2.82 0.71 5.62
CA ALA A 60 -2.90 2.17 5.64
C ALA A 60 -1.54 2.81 5.38
N ALA A 61 -1.53 4.08 4.94
CA ALA A 61 -0.30 4.89 4.93
C ALA A 61 0.27 5.09 6.35
N ASP A 62 -0.61 5.17 7.35
CA ASP A 62 -0.25 5.20 8.78
C ASP A 62 -1.22 4.34 9.59
N LEU A 63 -0.71 3.32 10.28
CA LEU A 63 -1.54 2.42 11.09
C LEU A 63 -2.15 3.09 12.33
N ARG A 64 -1.68 4.29 12.73
CA ARG A 64 -2.22 5.05 13.86
C ARG A 64 -3.53 5.76 13.54
N GLU A 65 -3.84 5.87 12.25
CA GLU A 65 -5.03 6.56 11.75
C GLU A 65 -5.98 5.55 11.13
N ALA A 66 -7.29 5.72 11.38
CA ALA A 66 -8.31 4.89 10.77
C ALA A 66 -9.64 5.63 10.65
N ASP A 67 -10.30 5.45 9.49
CA ASP A 67 -11.71 5.79 9.33
C ASP A 67 -12.57 4.86 10.22
N ALA A 68 -13.66 5.38 10.76
CA ALA A 68 -14.57 4.63 11.63
C ALA A 68 -15.11 3.33 10.98
N ARG A 69 -15.21 3.31 9.64
CA ARG A 69 -15.67 2.15 8.85
C ARG A 69 -14.59 1.06 8.72
N ALA A 70 -13.31 1.40 8.87
CA ALA A 70 -12.18 0.50 8.62
C ALA A 70 -12.25 -0.80 9.44
N ALA A 71 -12.63 -0.71 10.72
CA ALA A 71 -12.69 -1.86 11.62
C ALA A 71 -13.64 -2.97 11.13
N THR A 72 -14.73 -2.59 10.46
CA THR A 72 -15.69 -3.52 9.88
C THR A 72 -15.20 -4.02 8.53
N LEU A 73 -14.73 -3.12 7.67
CA LEU A 73 -14.29 -3.45 6.30
C LEU A 73 -13.09 -4.39 6.28
N VAL A 74 -12.12 -4.23 7.20
CA VAL A 74 -10.96 -5.13 7.31
C VAL A 74 -11.39 -6.58 7.56
N ARG A 75 -12.57 -6.82 8.13
CA ARG A 75 -13.11 -8.17 8.38
C ARG A 75 -14.02 -8.68 7.26
N SER A 76 -14.31 -7.85 6.26
CA SER A 76 -15.18 -8.22 5.15
C SER A 76 -14.52 -9.29 4.26
N PRO A 77 -15.30 -10.22 3.68
CA PRO A 77 -14.79 -11.19 2.71
C PRO A 77 -14.05 -10.53 1.53
N GLU A 78 -14.57 -9.41 1.04
CA GLU A 78 -14.04 -8.68 -0.11
C GLU A 78 -12.62 -8.13 0.18
N TYR A 79 -12.42 -7.58 1.38
CA TYR A 79 -11.10 -7.13 1.82
C TYR A 79 -10.12 -8.30 1.99
N GLN A 80 -10.58 -9.38 2.64
CA GLN A 80 -9.73 -10.55 2.90
C GLN A 80 -9.33 -11.26 1.60
N GLN A 81 -10.21 -11.28 0.59
CA GLN A 81 -9.89 -11.79 -0.74
C GLN A 81 -8.75 -10.99 -1.40
N ARG A 82 -8.81 -9.65 -1.37
CA ARG A 82 -7.73 -8.80 -1.89
C ARG A 82 -6.40 -9.03 -1.18
N LEU A 83 -6.42 -9.18 0.14
CA LEU A 83 -5.20 -9.45 0.92
C LEU A 83 -4.61 -10.85 0.62
N ALA A 84 -5.47 -11.81 0.27
CA ALA A 84 -5.10 -13.18 -0.03
C ALA A 84 -4.83 -13.47 -1.53
N ALA A 85 -5.04 -12.50 -2.42
CA ALA A 85 -4.91 -12.63 -3.87
C ALA A 85 -3.54 -13.16 -4.29
N ALA A 86 -3.46 -14.46 -4.56
CA ALA A 86 -2.20 -15.17 -4.78
C ALA A 86 -1.50 -14.76 -6.09
N GLU A 87 -2.29 -14.24 -7.04
CA GLU A 87 -1.87 -13.71 -8.33
C GLU A 87 -1.06 -12.40 -8.21
N LEU A 88 -1.15 -11.69 -7.08
CA LEU A 88 -0.39 -10.47 -6.84
C LEU A 88 0.84 -10.76 -5.96
N PRO A 89 1.95 -10.03 -6.15
CA PRO A 89 3.04 -9.98 -5.17
C PRO A 89 2.56 -9.52 -3.78
N PRO A 90 3.16 -9.98 -2.67
CA PRO A 90 2.73 -9.65 -1.32
C PRO A 90 2.64 -8.13 -1.06
N GLU A 91 3.57 -7.36 -1.61
CA GLU A 91 3.61 -5.91 -1.43
C GLU A 91 2.53 -5.23 -2.27
N ALA A 92 2.25 -5.71 -3.48
CA ALA A 92 1.14 -5.22 -4.32
C ALA A 92 -0.23 -5.51 -3.67
N ARG A 93 -0.40 -6.66 -3.01
CA ARG A 93 -1.63 -6.99 -2.24
C ARG A 93 -1.94 -5.95 -1.16
N ARG A 94 -0.92 -5.38 -0.52
CA ARG A 94 -1.12 -4.34 0.50
C ARG A 94 -1.73 -3.08 -0.10
N PHE A 95 -1.25 -2.68 -1.27
CA PHE A 95 -1.80 -1.54 -1.99
C PHE A 95 -3.20 -1.81 -2.52
N ALA A 96 -3.47 -3.00 -3.06
CA ALA A 96 -4.83 -3.39 -3.48
C ALA A 96 -5.83 -3.39 -2.31
N ALA A 97 -5.43 -3.93 -1.16
CA ALA A 97 -6.24 -3.89 0.06
C ALA A 97 -6.48 -2.44 0.55
N TYR A 98 -5.45 -1.58 0.46
CA TYR A 98 -5.58 -0.17 0.83
C TYR A 98 -6.48 0.61 -0.14
N ALA A 99 -6.37 0.36 -1.45
CA ALA A 99 -7.23 0.96 -2.47
C ALA A 99 -8.71 0.67 -2.18
N PHE A 100 -9.06 -0.58 -1.90
CA PHE A 100 -10.42 -0.96 -1.51
C PHE A 100 -10.95 -0.20 -0.29
N LEU A 101 -10.10 0.01 0.73
CA LEU A 101 -10.51 0.79 1.90
C LEU A 101 -10.75 2.24 1.51
N LEU A 102 -9.86 2.85 0.72
CA LEU A 102 -10.00 4.23 0.25
C LEU A 102 -11.27 4.42 -0.59
N GLU A 103 -11.60 3.50 -1.49
CA GLU A 103 -12.87 3.51 -2.24
C GLU A 103 -14.08 3.42 -1.32
N SER A 104 -14.02 2.50 -0.35
CA SER A 104 -15.06 2.36 0.69
C SER A 104 -15.18 3.61 1.57
N PHE A 105 -14.16 4.47 1.56
CA PHE A 105 -14.13 5.75 2.24
C PHE A 105 -14.54 6.94 1.34
N ASP A 106 -14.88 6.69 0.08
CA ASP A 106 -15.19 7.69 -0.95
C ASP A 106 -13.96 8.54 -1.37
N LEU A 107 -12.74 8.05 -1.09
CA LEU A 107 -11.46 8.66 -1.45
C LEU A 107 -10.94 8.11 -2.79
N PHE A 108 -11.74 8.24 -3.85
CA PHE A 108 -11.50 7.60 -5.13
C PHE A 108 -10.17 7.99 -5.82
N ALA A 109 -9.71 9.24 -5.64
CA ALA A 109 -8.45 9.68 -6.22
C ALA A 109 -7.26 8.95 -5.57
N ASP A 110 -7.26 8.86 -4.23
CA ASP A 110 -6.22 8.15 -3.49
C ASP A 110 -6.28 6.65 -3.74
N ALA A 111 -7.49 6.09 -3.87
CA ALA A 111 -7.67 4.70 -4.28
C ALA A 111 -7.04 4.41 -5.65
N GLY A 112 -7.30 5.25 -6.65
CA GLY A 112 -6.71 5.11 -7.98
C GLY A 112 -5.17 5.16 -7.94
N TRP A 113 -4.59 6.04 -7.12
CA TRP A 113 -3.14 6.05 -6.91
C TRP A 113 -2.65 4.78 -6.23
N ALA A 114 -3.35 4.27 -5.21
CA ALA A 114 -2.99 3.01 -4.55
C ALA A 114 -3.03 1.83 -5.52
N SER A 115 -4.07 1.72 -6.36
CA SER A 115 -4.16 0.71 -7.43
C SER A 115 -3.02 0.84 -8.45
N LEU A 116 -2.68 2.07 -8.85
CA LEU A 116 -1.56 2.33 -9.76
C LEU A 116 -0.20 1.96 -9.15
N HIS A 117 0.01 2.27 -7.87
CA HIS A 117 1.21 1.86 -7.13
C HIS A 117 1.34 0.33 -7.06
N ALA A 118 0.22 -0.39 -6.83
CA ALA A 118 0.20 -1.85 -6.90
C ALA A 118 0.62 -2.36 -8.29
N ALA A 119 0.15 -1.72 -9.36
CA ALA A 119 0.51 -2.05 -10.73
C ALA A 119 2.00 -1.83 -11.01
N TRP A 120 2.57 -0.71 -10.56
CA TRP A 120 3.99 -0.40 -10.71
C TRP A 120 4.88 -1.45 -10.03
N MET A 121 4.49 -1.91 -8.85
CA MET A 121 5.23 -2.96 -8.14
C MET A 121 5.17 -4.28 -8.90
N CYS A 122 4.03 -4.61 -9.51
CA CYS A 122 3.92 -5.76 -10.39
C CYS A 122 4.80 -5.62 -11.64
N ASP A 123 4.88 -4.43 -12.25
CA ASP A 123 5.74 -4.17 -13.40
C ASP A 123 7.23 -4.31 -13.04
N ASP A 124 7.65 -3.75 -11.91
CA ASP A 124 9.03 -3.80 -11.42
C ASP A 124 9.45 -5.26 -11.10
N GLU A 125 8.53 -6.08 -10.61
CA GLU A 125 8.75 -7.52 -10.39
C GLU A 125 8.55 -8.39 -11.66
N ARG A 126 8.19 -7.79 -12.80
CA ARG A 126 7.94 -8.46 -14.09
C ARG A 126 6.74 -9.42 -14.10
N HIS A 127 5.66 -9.01 -13.45
CA HIS A 127 4.34 -9.68 -13.45
C HIS A 127 3.29 -8.88 -14.25
N PRO A 128 3.35 -8.89 -15.60
CA PRO A 128 2.51 -8.01 -16.44
C PRO A 128 1.00 -8.32 -16.34
N ASP A 129 0.63 -9.56 -16.07
CA ASP A 129 -0.79 -9.94 -15.90
C ASP A 129 -1.37 -9.36 -14.61
N ALA A 130 -0.61 -9.45 -13.51
CA ALA A 130 -0.94 -8.83 -12.24
C ALA A 130 -0.98 -7.29 -12.37
N ALA A 131 -0.02 -6.71 -13.08
CA ALA A 131 0.03 -5.27 -13.31
C ALA A 131 -1.16 -4.75 -14.14
N ARG A 132 -1.72 -5.56 -15.03
CA ARG A 132 -2.96 -5.22 -15.75
C ARG A 132 -4.18 -5.31 -14.84
N LEU A 133 -4.25 -6.34 -14.00
CA LEU A 133 -5.33 -6.49 -13.02
C LEU A 133 -5.39 -5.28 -12.08
N CYS A 134 -4.26 -4.86 -11.51
CA CYS A 134 -4.18 -3.70 -10.63
C CYS A 134 -4.60 -2.37 -11.29
N ARG A 135 -4.59 -2.26 -12.62
CA ARG A 135 -5.04 -1.05 -13.35
C ARG A 135 -6.53 -1.07 -13.69
N ALA A 136 -7.16 -2.23 -13.60
CA ALA A 136 -8.54 -2.45 -13.98
C ALA A 136 -9.48 -2.54 -12.77
N ASP A 137 -8.92 -2.68 -11.56
CA ASP A 137 -9.61 -2.54 -10.27
C ASP A 137 -9.89 -1.05 -10.03
#